data_AF-A0A1F7UFP3-F1
#
_entry.id   AF-A0A1F7UFP3-F1
#
_cell.length_a   1.000
_cell.length_b   1.000
_cell.length_c   1.000
_cell.angle_alpha   90.00
_cell.angle_beta   90.00
_cell.angle_gamma   90.00
#
_symmetry.space_group_name_H-M   'P 1'
#
loop_
_entity.id
_entity.type
_entity.pdbx_description
1 polymer ?
#
loop_
_entity_poly.entity_id
_entity_poly.type
_entity_poly.pdbx_seq_one_letter_code
_entity_poly.pdbx_strand_id
1 'polypeptide(L)'
;MYVRLSLPIILLTIGLGLSAAAQEPALEAPPEAIAPIIVPVISSEDAVLAGKTVLFDAGESSLLPDSAPAPVYRWTFSDTGAPKTGKEILRAFAQTGTYTVTLTIRQGDTDASAEKTLFVYDTRVLMITDEETAQGLSQIAAQAAENGVLLATIASARQETEFITEETLVKTIAEQGEFIDAADALLFYGRGSLGLRAFTRYWQGMTDTARAQRLREKFYVVLTDGVLEVHAGIAQQAFRVIHPPYLLLTRREALSPVFQAKNYTTITGTLETRGIEQRIIDERTEKPAYFLLSRLVSRFIAQGIPSNTIYLILAFPFIALLIAFAREVLGVSAFGIYTPAMIATAFLVLGLNFGLITFVIVVVIGWLVRQLVNRIELLYIPRTALVLSAIALSFLAVIWFLIYFKSPVAISLALFPMLVMSTVTEKFLSAQQEEGMRHALWGVARTVIVVVAAYYLVTWSAFANLLTATPEYVLLPLLALLLLGKFTGLRIAEYFRFRSLLREGAEE
;
A
#
# COMPACT_ATOMS: atom_id res chain seq x y z
N MET A 1 -7.89 41.93 33.25
CA MET A 1 -7.87 43.31 33.79
C MET A 1 -8.89 44.11 32.98
N TYR A 2 -9.92 44.62 33.66
CA TYR A 2 -11.12 45.33 33.17
C TYR A 2 -10.83 46.69 32.54
N VAL A 3 -11.63 47.14 31.55
CA VAL A 3 -12.23 48.51 31.40
C VAL A 3 -13.38 48.42 30.35
N ARG A 4 -14.67 48.38 30.72
CA ARG A 4 -15.71 49.47 30.78
C ARG A 4 -15.87 50.35 29.52
N LEU A 5 -16.97 50.27 28.75
CA LEU A 5 -18.35 50.82 28.91
C LEU A 5 -18.50 52.29 28.45
N SER A 6 -19.29 52.54 27.40
CA SER A 6 -19.97 53.83 27.16
C SER A 6 -21.15 53.72 26.18
N LEU A 7 -22.34 53.97 26.72
CA LEU A 7 -23.57 54.45 26.06
C LEU A 7 -23.56 55.99 26.07
N PRO A 8 -24.24 56.70 25.14
CA PRO A 8 -25.56 57.31 25.43
C PRO A 8 -26.52 57.30 24.20
N ILE A 9 -27.86 57.14 24.28
CA ILE A 9 -28.98 57.94 24.85
C ILE A 9 -29.50 59.09 23.94
N ILE A 10 -30.67 58.80 23.30
CA ILE A 10 -31.96 59.55 23.18
C ILE A 10 -32.10 60.86 22.37
N LEU A 11 -33.05 60.88 21.41
CA LEU A 11 -34.23 61.80 21.26
C LEU A 11 -35.02 61.43 19.97
N LEU A 12 -36.21 60.82 20.00
CA LEU A 12 -37.57 61.29 20.33
C LEU A 12 -38.18 62.26 19.31
N THR A 13 -39.10 61.76 18.46
CA THR A 13 -40.27 62.52 17.98
C THR A 13 -41.47 61.62 17.70
N ILE A 14 -42.62 62.14 18.13
CA ILE A 14 -43.97 61.60 18.24
C ILE A 14 -44.66 61.51 16.88
N GLY A 15 -45.45 60.45 16.65
CA GLY A 15 -46.39 60.32 15.54
C GLY A 15 -47.62 59.53 15.96
N LEU A 16 -48.76 60.23 16.00
CA LEU A 16 -50.10 59.85 16.46
C LEU A 16 -50.62 58.49 15.97
N GLY A 17 -51.35 57.81 16.86
CA GLY A 17 -51.95 56.51 16.62
C GLY A 17 -53.22 56.54 15.77
N LEU A 18 -53.48 55.38 15.16
CA LEU A 18 -54.78 54.92 14.72
C LEU A 18 -54.90 53.44 15.14
N SER A 19 -56.03 53.16 15.78
CA SER A 19 -56.43 51.91 16.40
C SER A 19 -56.37 50.70 15.46
N ALA A 20 -55.79 49.58 15.92
CA ALA A 20 -56.07 48.23 15.43
C ALA A 20 -55.88 47.21 16.57
N ALA A 21 -56.77 46.23 16.60
CA ALA A 21 -57.05 45.33 17.72
C ALA A 21 -55.86 44.54 18.27
N ALA A 22 -55.92 44.26 19.57
CA ALA A 22 -55.01 43.35 20.26
C ALA A 22 -55.13 41.93 19.69
N GLN A 23 -54.01 41.39 19.21
CA GLN A 23 -53.83 39.96 18.97
C GLN A 23 -52.91 39.44 20.07
N GLU A 24 -53.41 38.53 20.92
CA GLU A 24 -52.63 37.83 21.93
C GLU A 24 -51.47 37.04 21.29
N PRO A 25 -50.32 36.88 21.98
CA PRO A 25 -49.22 36.08 21.47
C PRO A 25 -49.63 34.60 21.42
N ALA A 26 -49.51 33.99 20.24
CA ALA A 26 -49.75 32.58 20.03
C ALA A 26 -48.77 31.75 20.87
N LEU A 27 -49.32 30.87 21.71
CA LEU A 27 -48.59 29.79 22.37
C LEU A 27 -47.91 28.92 21.32
N GLU A 28 -46.59 28.88 21.34
CA GLU A 28 -45.78 27.94 20.56
C GLU A 28 -46.20 26.52 20.94
N ALA A 29 -46.72 25.77 19.97
CA ALA A 29 -47.22 24.42 20.19
C ALA A 29 -46.08 23.52 20.70
N PRO A 30 -46.34 22.60 21.65
CA PRO A 30 -45.33 21.63 22.07
C PRO A 30 -44.85 20.82 20.86
N PRO A 31 -43.58 20.38 20.81
CA PRO A 31 -43.09 19.58 19.70
C PRO A 31 -44.00 18.37 19.51
N GLU A 32 -44.50 18.18 18.29
CA GLU A 32 -45.32 17.02 17.91
C GLU A 32 -44.66 15.75 18.44
N ALA A 33 -45.34 15.04 19.32
CA ALA A 33 -44.88 13.75 19.83
C ALA A 33 -44.76 12.80 18.65
N ILE A 34 -43.54 12.40 18.30
CA ILE A 34 -43.28 11.39 17.27
C ILE A 34 -44.05 10.13 17.67
N ALA A 35 -45.05 9.75 16.87
CA ALA A 35 -45.80 8.53 17.11
C ALA A 35 -44.82 7.34 17.14
N PRO A 36 -44.94 6.42 18.11
CA PRO A 36 -44.04 5.27 18.17
C PRO A 36 -44.23 4.43 16.91
N ILE A 37 -43.13 4.19 16.18
CA ILE A 37 -43.09 3.35 14.98
C ILE A 37 -42.32 2.07 15.26
N ILE A 38 -42.75 0.97 14.63
CA ILE A 38 -42.01 -0.29 14.68
C ILE A 38 -40.82 -0.18 13.72
N VAL A 39 -39.61 -0.50 14.20
CA VAL A 39 -38.39 -0.54 13.38
C VAL A 39 -37.79 -1.95 13.49
N PRO A 40 -38.08 -2.86 12.55
CA PRO A 40 -37.51 -4.20 12.56
C PRO A 40 -36.01 -4.17 12.28
N VAL A 41 -35.24 -4.93 13.06
CA VAL A 41 -33.79 -5.10 12.89
C VAL A 41 -33.48 -6.59 12.88
N ILE A 42 -32.72 -7.04 11.88
CA ILE A 42 -32.28 -8.44 11.74
C ILE A 42 -30.81 -8.52 12.13
N SER A 43 -30.50 -9.20 13.23
CA SER A 43 -29.13 -9.54 13.63
C SER A 43 -28.80 -10.99 13.22
N SER A 44 -27.73 -11.16 12.44
CA SER A 44 -27.21 -12.46 11.96
C SER A 44 -25.81 -12.30 11.36
N GLU A 45 -25.10 -13.41 11.11
CA GLU A 45 -23.93 -13.44 10.22
C GLU A 45 -24.32 -12.94 8.80
N ASP A 46 -23.41 -12.28 8.07
CA ASP A 46 -23.63 -11.85 6.67
C ASP A 46 -23.27 -12.94 5.65
N ALA A 47 -22.39 -13.87 6.05
CA ALA A 47 -22.04 -15.04 5.27
C ALA A 47 -21.82 -16.27 6.14
N VAL A 48 -22.31 -17.43 5.70
CA VAL A 48 -22.22 -18.70 6.44
C VAL A 48 -21.78 -19.86 5.56
N LEU A 49 -21.06 -20.83 6.12
CA LEU A 49 -20.74 -22.09 5.45
C LEU A 49 -22.03 -22.92 5.25
N ALA A 50 -22.20 -23.49 4.07
CA ALA A 50 -23.30 -24.41 3.76
C ALA A 50 -23.39 -25.54 4.80
N GLY A 51 -24.60 -25.80 5.28
CA GLY A 51 -24.89 -26.77 6.33
C GLY A 51 -24.66 -26.28 7.78
N LYS A 52 -23.97 -25.14 7.99
CA LYS A 52 -23.84 -24.55 9.34
C LYS A 52 -25.13 -23.84 9.75
N THR A 53 -25.50 -23.96 11.02
CA THR A 53 -26.69 -23.30 11.59
C THR A 53 -26.37 -21.83 11.90
N VAL A 54 -27.25 -20.92 11.46
CA VAL A 54 -27.25 -19.48 11.72
C VAL A 54 -28.36 -19.15 12.71
N LEU A 55 -28.07 -18.23 13.63
CA LEU A 55 -29.06 -17.57 14.48
C LEU A 55 -29.51 -16.26 13.81
N PHE A 56 -30.82 -16.11 13.67
CA PHE A 56 -31.47 -14.86 13.29
C PHE A 56 -32.20 -14.32 14.51
N ASP A 57 -31.86 -13.11 14.93
CA ASP A 57 -32.42 -12.45 16.12
C ASP A 57 -33.07 -11.11 15.73
N ALA A 58 -34.29 -10.89 16.23
CA ALA A 58 -35.04 -9.64 16.11
C ALA A 58 -34.95 -8.76 17.36
N GLY A 59 -34.10 -9.09 18.33
CA GLY A 59 -34.02 -8.46 19.65
C GLY A 59 -33.66 -6.98 19.65
N GLU A 60 -32.99 -6.50 18.62
CA GLU A 60 -32.63 -5.08 18.44
C GLU A 60 -33.77 -4.25 17.80
N SER A 61 -34.91 -4.87 17.49
CA SER A 61 -36.05 -4.18 16.87
C SER A 61 -36.72 -3.22 17.85
N SER A 62 -37.08 -2.03 17.36
CA SER A 62 -37.91 -1.08 18.12
C SER A 62 -39.38 -1.45 18.00
N LEU A 63 -40.09 -1.46 19.13
CA LEU A 63 -41.48 -1.88 19.26
C LEU A 63 -42.37 -0.74 19.77
N LEU A 64 -43.68 -0.89 19.62
CA LEU A 64 -44.65 -0.03 20.28
C LEU A 64 -44.55 -0.23 21.81
N PRO A 65 -44.95 0.78 22.62
CA PRO A 65 -44.92 0.71 24.07
C PRO A 65 -45.62 -0.53 24.62
N ASP A 66 -45.28 -0.96 25.84
CA ASP A 66 -45.83 -2.16 26.49
C ASP A 66 -47.36 -2.16 26.67
N SER A 67 -48.02 -1.01 26.46
CA SER A 67 -49.48 -0.89 26.41
C SER A 67 -50.10 -1.46 25.12
N ALA A 68 -49.29 -1.72 24.09
CA ALA A 68 -49.71 -2.33 22.84
C ALA A 68 -49.73 -3.88 22.93
N PRO A 69 -50.46 -4.57 22.04
CA PRO A 69 -50.47 -6.04 21.99
C PRO A 69 -49.06 -6.65 21.87
N ALA A 70 -48.91 -7.91 22.27
CA ALA A 70 -47.64 -8.62 22.13
C ALA A 70 -47.21 -8.69 20.64
N PRO A 71 -45.92 -8.43 20.33
CA PRO A 71 -45.42 -8.46 18.96
C PRO A 71 -45.37 -9.89 18.42
N VAL A 72 -45.73 -10.06 17.16
CA VAL A 72 -45.59 -11.30 16.41
C VAL A 72 -44.47 -11.15 15.40
N TYR A 73 -43.40 -11.91 15.58
CA TYR A 73 -42.26 -11.96 14.68
C TYR A 73 -42.47 -13.05 13.64
N ARG A 74 -42.49 -12.68 12.36
CA ARG A 74 -42.64 -13.59 11.23
C ARG A 74 -41.43 -13.48 10.31
N TRP A 75 -40.77 -14.60 10.08
CA TRP A 75 -39.60 -14.73 9.22
C TRP A 75 -39.98 -15.44 7.93
N THR A 76 -39.60 -14.88 6.80
CA THR A 76 -39.70 -15.53 5.49
C THR A 76 -38.33 -15.56 4.83
N PHE A 77 -38.09 -16.59 4.03
CA PHE A 77 -36.80 -16.82 3.40
C PHE A 77 -37.02 -17.14 1.92
N SER A 78 -36.17 -16.59 1.06
CA SER A 78 -36.26 -16.73 -0.39
C SER A 78 -36.26 -18.17 -0.93
N ASP A 79 -35.76 -19.16 -0.17
CA ASP A 79 -35.66 -20.56 -0.56
C ASP A 79 -36.87 -21.42 -0.19
N THR A 80 -37.73 -20.95 0.72
CA THR A 80 -38.87 -21.71 1.23
C THR A 80 -40.07 -20.80 1.47
N GLY A 81 -41.26 -21.21 0.98
CA GLY A 81 -42.49 -20.42 1.15
C GLY A 81 -43.12 -20.45 2.55
N ALA A 82 -42.71 -21.35 3.44
CA ALA A 82 -43.30 -21.48 4.77
C ALA A 82 -42.65 -20.50 5.77
N PRO A 83 -43.42 -19.55 6.35
CA PRO A 83 -42.89 -18.62 7.34
C PRO A 83 -42.57 -19.33 8.66
N LYS A 84 -41.56 -18.84 9.37
CA LYS A 84 -41.26 -19.23 10.77
C LYS A 84 -41.66 -18.10 11.71
N THR A 85 -42.01 -18.44 12.94
CA THR A 85 -42.41 -17.46 13.96
C THR A 85 -41.57 -17.59 15.22
N GLY A 86 -41.13 -16.46 15.77
CA GLY A 86 -40.30 -16.42 16.98
C GLY A 86 -39.37 -15.21 16.96
N LYS A 87 -39.01 -14.71 18.15
CA LYS A 87 -38.05 -13.59 18.29
C LYS A 87 -36.66 -13.98 17.78
N GLU A 88 -36.28 -15.24 18.03
CA GLU A 88 -35.04 -15.85 17.57
C GLU A 88 -35.36 -17.11 16.76
N ILE A 89 -34.64 -17.33 15.66
CA ILE A 89 -34.78 -18.50 14.80
C ILE A 89 -33.41 -19.07 14.47
N LEU A 90 -33.25 -20.38 14.68
CA LEU A 90 -32.10 -21.15 14.20
C LEU A 90 -32.41 -21.81 12.85
N ARG A 91 -31.50 -21.69 11.89
CA ARG A 91 -31.65 -22.31 10.57
C ARG A 91 -30.31 -22.57 9.89
N ALA A 92 -30.21 -23.71 9.19
CA ALA A 92 -29.10 -24.01 8.27
C ALA A 92 -29.58 -23.99 6.82
N PHE A 93 -28.66 -23.68 5.90
CA PHE A 93 -28.90 -23.64 4.45
C PHE A 93 -28.03 -24.71 3.78
N ALA A 94 -28.64 -25.59 2.97
CA ALA A 94 -27.93 -26.73 2.38
C ALA A 94 -27.19 -26.39 1.08
N GLN A 95 -27.67 -25.41 0.31
CA GLN A 95 -27.10 -25.01 -0.97
C GLN A 95 -26.38 -23.67 -0.84
N THR A 96 -25.34 -23.49 -1.65
CA THR A 96 -24.66 -22.20 -1.78
C THR A 96 -25.50 -21.22 -2.58
N GLY A 97 -25.39 -19.94 -2.25
CA GLY A 97 -26.10 -18.87 -2.94
C GLY A 97 -26.47 -17.72 -2.03
N THR A 98 -27.10 -16.72 -2.63
CA THR A 98 -27.55 -15.51 -1.93
C THR A 98 -29.01 -15.67 -1.54
N TYR A 99 -29.32 -15.57 -0.26
CA TYR A 99 -30.67 -15.70 0.28
C TYR A 99 -31.14 -14.38 0.88
N THR A 100 -32.33 -13.92 0.46
CA THR A 100 -33.03 -12.82 1.13
C THR A 100 -33.81 -13.38 2.31
N VAL A 101 -33.64 -12.74 3.47
CA VAL A 101 -34.33 -13.00 4.73
C VAL A 101 -35.18 -11.78 5.06
N THR A 102 -36.49 -11.98 5.18
CA THR A 102 -37.43 -10.90 5.48
C THR A 102 -38.06 -11.15 6.84
N LEU A 103 -37.88 -10.19 7.75
CA LEU A 103 -38.53 -10.13 9.05
C LEU A 103 -39.72 -9.19 8.95
N THR A 104 -40.90 -9.68 9.31
CA THR A 104 -42.12 -8.87 9.49
C THR A 104 -42.51 -8.92 10.96
N ILE A 105 -42.58 -7.76 11.60
CA ILE A 105 -43.08 -7.60 12.98
C ILE A 105 -44.47 -7.00 12.90
N ARG A 106 -45.44 -7.72 13.46
CA ARG A 106 -46.81 -7.26 13.64
C ARG A 106 -47.07 -6.96 15.10
N GLN A 107 -47.53 -5.74 15.41
CA GLN A 107 -47.94 -5.37 16.76
C GLN A 107 -49.25 -4.58 16.70
N GLY A 108 -50.35 -5.21 17.12
CA GLY A 108 -51.70 -4.68 16.91
C GLY A 108 -52.08 -4.64 15.43
N ASP A 109 -52.38 -3.44 14.93
CA ASP A 109 -52.74 -3.18 13.53
C ASP A 109 -51.57 -2.70 12.67
N THR A 110 -50.39 -2.52 13.28
CA THR A 110 -49.20 -2.04 12.59
C THR A 110 -48.29 -3.20 12.25
N ASP A 111 -47.91 -3.29 10.97
CA ASP A 111 -46.90 -4.20 10.46
C ASP A 111 -45.71 -3.40 9.94
N ALA A 112 -44.49 -3.83 10.25
CA ALA A 112 -43.26 -3.31 9.64
C ALA A 112 -42.37 -4.46 9.23
N SER A 113 -41.61 -4.29 8.14
CA SER A 113 -40.67 -5.31 7.67
C SER A 113 -39.27 -4.78 7.42
N ALA A 114 -38.28 -5.65 7.58
CA ALA A 114 -36.90 -5.43 7.17
C ALA A 114 -36.41 -6.62 6.36
N GLU A 115 -35.49 -6.37 5.43
CA GLU A 115 -34.85 -7.40 4.63
C GLU A 115 -33.35 -7.39 4.87
N LYS A 116 -32.75 -8.59 4.91
CA LYS A 116 -31.31 -8.79 5.00
C LYS A 116 -30.90 -9.87 4.01
N THR A 117 -29.76 -9.66 3.36
CA THR A 117 -29.16 -10.66 2.46
C THR A 117 -28.13 -11.49 3.23
N LEU A 118 -28.20 -12.82 3.09
CA LEU A 118 -27.23 -13.78 3.64
C LEU A 118 -26.58 -14.54 2.48
N PHE A 119 -25.24 -14.58 2.45
CA PHE A 119 -24.50 -15.37 1.47
C PHE A 119 -24.06 -16.73 2.05
N VAL A 120 -24.48 -17.82 1.42
CA VAL A 120 -24.09 -19.18 1.80
C VAL A 120 -23.01 -19.68 0.84
N TYR A 121 -21.84 -20.01 1.37
CA TYR A 121 -20.69 -20.49 0.59
C TYR A 121 -20.27 -21.88 1.03
N ASP A 122 -19.49 -22.56 0.21
CA ASP A 122 -18.85 -23.84 0.57
C ASP A 122 -17.31 -23.74 0.61
N THR A 123 -16.75 -22.66 0.04
CA THR A 123 -15.31 -22.43 -0.07
C THR A 123 -15.00 -20.99 0.33
N ARG A 124 -13.94 -20.78 1.11
CA ARG A 124 -13.44 -19.45 1.46
C ARG A 124 -12.13 -19.19 0.75
N VAL A 125 -12.03 -18.03 0.11
CA VAL A 125 -10.83 -17.60 -0.60
C VAL A 125 -10.42 -16.23 -0.11
N LEU A 126 -9.13 -16.08 0.18
CA LEU A 126 -8.52 -14.77 0.42
C LEU A 126 -7.73 -14.35 -0.81
N MET A 127 -8.05 -13.19 -1.35
CA MET A 127 -7.27 -12.55 -2.41
C MET A 127 -6.47 -11.40 -1.84
N ILE A 128 -5.16 -11.41 -2.07
CA ILE A 128 -4.25 -10.32 -1.72
C ILE A 128 -3.90 -9.59 -3.02
N THR A 129 -4.23 -8.29 -3.06
CA THR A 129 -4.14 -7.47 -4.28
C THR A 129 -3.58 -6.07 -4.04
N ASP A 130 -3.20 -5.41 -5.12
CA ASP A 130 -2.95 -3.96 -5.14
C ASP A 130 -4.23 -3.16 -5.43
N GLU A 131 -4.18 -1.85 -5.16
CA GLU A 131 -5.30 -0.91 -5.32
C GLU A 131 -5.76 -0.72 -6.78
N GLU A 132 -4.86 -0.78 -7.75
CA GLU A 132 -5.23 -0.55 -9.16
C GLU A 132 -6.08 -1.70 -9.70
N THR A 133 -5.73 -2.91 -9.28
CA THR A 133 -6.49 -4.12 -9.54
C THR A 133 -7.78 -4.18 -8.71
N ALA A 134 -7.87 -3.39 -7.63
CA ALA A 134 -9.02 -3.35 -6.75
C ALA A 134 -10.29 -2.81 -7.43
N GLN A 135 -10.15 -2.01 -8.50
CA GLN A 135 -11.27 -1.41 -9.25
C GLN A 135 -12.18 -2.43 -9.94
N GLY A 136 -11.69 -3.66 -10.19
CA GLY A 136 -12.47 -4.77 -10.76
C GLY A 136 -12.97 -5.79 -9.74
N LEU A 137 -12.73 -5.58 -8.44
CA LEU A 137 -13.01 -6.59 -7.41
C LEU A 137 -14.48 -6.92 -7.25
N SER A 138 -15.39 -5.97 -7.51
CA SER A 138 -16.83 -6.24 -7.41
C SER A 138 -17.27 -7.30 -8.43
N GLN A 139 -16.71 -7.29 -9.64
CA GLN A 139 -16.98 -8.29 -10.67
C GLN A 139 -16.37 -9.65 -10.30
N ILE A 140 -15.12 -9.64 -9.80
CA ILE A 140 -14.44 -10.87 -9.37
C ILE A 140 -15.16 -11.50 -8.17
N ALA A 141 -15.63 -10.69 -7.23
CA ALA A 141 -16.40 -11.13 -6.07
C ALA A 141 -17.78 -11.66 -6.47
N ALA A 142 -18.48 -11.01 -7.40
CA ALA A 142 -19.74 -11.51 -7.94
C ALA A 142 -19.54 -12.87 -8.63
N GLN A 143 -18.50 -12.99 -9.45
CA GLN A 143 -18.15 -14.24 -10.12
C GLN A 143 -17.75 -15.35 -9.13
N ALA A 144 -17.02 -15.02 -8.06
CA ALA A 144 -16.73 -15.96 -6.99
C ALA A 144 -18.03 -16.42 -6.29
N ALA A 145 -18.93 -15.48 -6.00
CA ALA A 145 -20.20 -15.76 -5.35
C ALA A 145 -21.10 -16.68 -6.18
N GLU A 146 -21.13 -16.51 -7.51
CA GLU A 146 -21.82 -17.42 -8.44
C GLU A 146 -21.32 -18.87 -8.37
N ASN A 147 -20.05 -19.08 -7.99
CA ASN A 147 -19.44 -20.40 -7.84
C ASN A 147 -19.47 -20.89 -6.37
N GLY A 148 -20.22 -20.23 -5.49
CA GLY A 148 -20.35 -20.59 -4.08
C GLY A 148 -19.11 -20.26 -3.25
N VAL A 149 -18.25 -19.36 -3.72
CA VAL A 149 -16.99 -18.98 -3.07
C VAL A 149 -17.16 -17.64 -2.34
N LEU A 150 -16.85 -17.62 -1.04
CA LEU A 150 -16.71 -16.38 -0.29
C LEU A 150 -15.31 -15.80 -0.52
N LEU A 151 -15.25 -14.73 -1.31
CA LEU A 151 -14.01 -14.01 -1.58
C LEU A 151 -13.86 -12.83 -0.62
N ALA A 152 -12.86 -12.88 0.25
CA ALA A 152 -12.38 -11.69 0.95
C ALA A 152 -11.14 -11.13 0.25
N THR A 153 -11.00 -9.82 0.26
CA THR A 153 -9.93 -9.12 -0.44
C THR A 153 -9.13 -8.27 0.52
N ILE A 154 -7.81 -8.43 0.50
CA ILE A 154 -6.87 -7.52 1.16
C ILE A 154 -6.22 -6.69 0.07
N ALA A 155 -6.58 -5.41 0.01
CA ALA A 155 -5.95 -4.43 -0.86
C ALA A 155 -5.16 -3.43 -0.01
N SER A 156 -3.95 -3.09 -0.43
CA SER A 156 -3.21 -1.97 0.17
C SER A 156 -3.31 -0.75 -0.74
N ALA A 157 -3.55 0.42 -0.13
CA ALA A 157 -3.49 1.70 -0.84
C ALA A 157 -2.08 1.92 -1.38
N ARG A 158 -1.98 2.34 -2.64
CA ARG A 158 -0.72 2.56 -3.34
C ARG A 158 0.09 3.63 -2.61
N GLN A 159 1.26 3.25 -2.12
CA GLN A 159 2.24 4.17 -1.56
C GLN A 159 3.27 4.57 -2.62
N GLU A 160 4.07 5.59 -2.33
CA GLU A 160 5.10 6.09 -3.26
C GLU A 160 6.13 5.04 -3.66
N THR A 161 6.38 4.05 -2.80
CA THR A 161 7.31 2.95 -3.05
C THR A 161 6.68 1.60 -2.74
N GLU A 162 7.14 0.57 -3.45
CA GLU A 162 6.78 -0.83 -3.16
C GLU A 162 7.19 -1.23 -1.74
N PHE A 163 8.26 -0.65 -1.19
CA PHE A 163 8.74 -0.91 0.17
C PHE A 163 7.69 -0.54 1.23
N ILE A 164 7.15 0.68 1.14
CA ILE A 164 6.14 1.15 2.09
C ILE A 164 4.84 0.35 1.89
N THR A 165 4.47 0.08 0.63
CA THR A 165 3.25 -0.68 0.31
C THR A 165 3.33 -2.13 0.83
N GLU A 166 4.51 -2.77 0.74
CA GLU A 166 4.72 -4.11 1.29
C GLU A 166 4.58 -4.12 2.83
N GLU A 167 5.14 -3.12 3.52
CA GLU A 167 5.06 -3.01 4.99
C GLU A 167 3.60 -2.84 5.45
N THR A 168 2.85 -1.95 4.79
CA THR A 168 1.43 -1.76 5.10
C THR A 168 0.63 -3.02 4.84
N LEU A 169 0.93 -3.73 3.74
CA LEU A 169 0.25 -4.97 3.39
C LEU A 169 0.56 -6.10 4.37
N VAL A 170 1.81 -6.24 4.83
CA VAL A 170 2.18 -7.20 5.89
C VAL A 170 1.35 -6.96 7.15
N LYS A 171 1.17 -5.70 7.55
CA LYS A 171 0.35 -5.35 8.71
C LYS A 171 -1.12 -5.71 8.50
N THR A 172 -1.71 -5.38 7.36
CA THR A 172 -3.12 -5.71 7.06
C THR A 172 -3.34 -7.22 6.94
N ILE A 173 -2.39 -7.97 6.38
CA ILE A 173 -2.40 -9.44 6.38
C ILE A 173 -2.40 -9.97 7.81
N ALA A 174 -1.57 -9.41 8.69
CA ALA A 174 -1.51 -9.82 10.10
C ALA A 174 -2.83 -9.55 10.86
N GLU A 175 -3.50 -8.43 10.57
CA GLU A 175 -4.81 -8.09 11.15
C GLU A 175 -5.92 -9.06 10.69
N GLN A 176 -5.79 -9.66 9.51
CA GLN A 176 -6.76 -10.62 8.93
C GLN A 176 -6.44 -12.09 9.26
N GLY A 177 -5.69 -12.35 10.35
CA GLY A 177 -5.19 -13.67 10.70
C GLY A 177 -6.28 -14.76 10.83
N GLU A 178 -7.44 -14.43 11.42
CA GLU A 178 -8.55 -15.37 11.59
C GLU A 178 -9.14 -15.79 10.24
N PHE A 179 -9.30 -14.85 9.31
CA PHE A 179 -9.78 -15.16 7.96
C PHE A 179 -8.77 -16.02 7.20
N ILE A 180 -7.47 -15.70 7.30
CA ILE A 180 -6.39 -16.49 6.68
C ILE A 180 -6.45 -17.92 7.18
N ASP A 181 -6.70 -18.15 8.47
CA ASP A 181 -6.75 -19.48 9.05
C ASP A 181 -7.96 -20.29 8.57
N ALA A 182 -9.09 -19.63 8.32
CA ALA A 182 -10.31 -20.27 7.82
C ALA A 182 -10.41 -20.36 6.29
N ALA A 183 -9.53 -19.69 5.54
CA ALA A 183 -9.52 -19.75 4.07
C ALA A 183 -9.04 -21.11 3.54
N ASP A 184 -9.66 -21.62 2.48
CA ASP A 184 -9.25 -22.86 1.80
C ASP A 184 -8.16 -22.59 0.74
N ALA A 185 -8.21 -21.40 0.12
CA ALA A 185 -7.22 -20.96 -0.87
C ALA A 185 -6.78 -19.51 -0.67
N LEU A 186 -5.54 -19.25 -1.08
CA LEU A 186 -4.89 -17.95 -1.09
C LEU A 186 -4.55 -17.57 -2.53
N LEU A 187 -5.16 -16.48 -3.01
CA LEU A 187 -4.93 -15.90 -4.32
C LEU A 187 -4.08 -14.64 -4.18
N PHE A 188 -3.06 -14.52 -5.02
CA PHE A 188 -2.22 -13.32 -5.11
C PHE A 188 -2.39 -12.73 -6.50
N TYR A 189 -2.92 -11.52 -6.59
CA TYR A 189 -3.08 -10.84 -7.86
C TYR A 189 -2.62 -9.40 -7.74
N GLY A 190 -1.62 -8.99 -8.53
CA GLY A 190 -1.16 -7.60 -8.50
C GLY A 190 0.19 -7.44 -9.16
N ARG A 191 0.59 -6.19 -9.33
CA ARG A 191 1.86 -5.83 -9.95
C ARG A 191 3.04 -6.31 -9.12
N GLY A 192 4.04 -6.83 -9.84
CA GLY A 192 5.33 -7.24 -9.27
C GLY A 192 5.27 -8.32 -8.20
N SER A 193 4.17 -9.07 -8.09
CA SER A 193 3.99 -10.11 -7.07
C SER A 193 4.08 -9.55 -5.64
N LEU A 194 3.74 -8.28 -5.43
CA LEU A 194 3.79 -7.58 -4.14
C LEU A 194 3.03 -8.36 -3.05
N GLY A 195 1.80 -8.80 -3.35
CA GLY A 195 1.00 -9.57 -2.41
C GLY A 195 1.67 -10.86 -1.94
N LEU A 196 2.32 -11.57 -2.88
CA LEU A 196 3.06 -12.79 -2.57
C LEU A 196 4.29 -12.51 -1.71
N ARG A 197 5.02 -11.43 -1.98
CA ARG A 197 6.20 -11.01 -1.21
C ARG A 197 5.81 -10.59 0.21
N ALA A 198 4.77 -9.77 0.33
CA ALA A 198 4.22 -9.36 1.62
C ALA A 198 3.76 -10.56 2.45
N PHE A 199 3.04 -11.51 1.84
CA PHE A 199 2.62 -12.73 2.52
C PHE A 199 3.82 -13.61 2.92
N THR A 200 4.84 -13.71 2.07
CA THR A 200 6.08 -14.42 2.39
C THR A 200 6.80 -13.81 3.60
N ARG A 201 6.81 -12.47 3.70
CA ARG A 201 7.38 -11.76 4.84
C ARG A 201 6.52 -11.94 6.11
N TYR A 202 5.20 -11.88 5.98
CA TYR A 202 4.27 -12.20 7.07
C TYR A 202 4.51 -13.64 7.59
N TRP A 203 4.68 -14.59 6.67
CA TRP A 203 4.98 -15.99 6.99
C TRP A 203 6.26 -16.15 7.80
N GLN A 204 7.32 -15.44 7.45
CA GLN A 204 8.60 -15.49 8.17
C GLN A 204 8.53 -14.95 9.59
N GLY A 205 7.58 -14.04 9.85
CA GLY A 205 7.29 -13.54 11.20
C GLY A 205 6.51 -14.53 12.07
N MET A 206 5.99 -15.62 11.51
CA MET A 206 5.15 -16.59 12.22
C MET A 206 5.98 -17.55 13.06
N THR A 207 5.70 -17.60 14.36
CA THR A 207 6.37 -18.50 15.31
C THR A 207 5.60 -19.79 15.58
N ASP A 208 4.29 -19.81 15.31
CA ASP A 208 3.42 -20.97 15.52
C ASP A 208 3.58 -22.01 14.41
N THR A 209 4.25 -23.11 14.74
CA THR A 209 4.54 -24.21 13.81
C THR A 209 3.31 -25.03 13.42
N ALA A 210 2.32 -25.16 14.31
CA ALA A 210 1.10 -25.90 14.04
C ALA A 210 0.19 -25.12 13.08
N ARG A 211 0.11 -23.79 13.27
CA ARG A 211 -0.53 -22.89 12.31
C ARG A 211 0.17 -22.92 10.96
N ALA A 212 1.50 -22.82 10.93
CA ALA A 212 2.27 -22.88 9.70
C ALA A 212 1.98 -24.18 8.92
N GLN A 213 1.95 -25.34 9.58
CA GLN A 213 1.64 -26.61 8.90
C GLN A 213 0.24 -26.61 8.26
N ARG A 214 -0.79 -26.12 8.97
CA ARG A 214 -2.16 -26.01 8.41
C ARG A 214 -2.22 -25.07 7.21
N LEU A 215 -1.47 -23.96 7.25
CA LEU A 215 -1.45 -23.03 6.14
C LEU A 215 -0.70 -23.58 4.91
N ARG A 216 0.34 -24.41 5.10
CA ARG A 216 1.07 -25.03 3.99
C ARG A 216 0.19 -25.87 3.07
N GLU A 217 -0.79 -26.56 3.65
CA GLU A 217 -1.67 -27.48 2.93
C GLU A 217 -2.75 -26.76 2.09
N LYS A 218 -2.85 -25.43 2.22
CA LYS A 218 -3.81 -24.62 1.47
C LYS A 218 -3.44 -24.51 0.00
N PHE A 219 -4.43 -24.13 -0.80
CA PHE A 219 -4.22 -23.93 -2.23
C PHE A 219 -3.68 -22.53 -2.53
N TYR A 220 -2.50 -22.45 -3.14
CA TYR A 220 -1.83 -21.19 -3.49
C TYR A 220 -1.90 -20.92 -4.99
N VAL A 221 -2.51 -19.80 -5.37
CA VAL A 221 -2.61 -19.36 -6.78
C VAL A 221 -2.03 -17.96 -6.92
N VAL A 222 -1.11 -17.79 -7.85
CA VAL A 222 -0.53 -16.50 -8.21
C VAL A 222 -0.99 -16.14 -9.61
N LEU A 223 -1.66 -15.00 -9.71
CA LEU A 223 -2.18 -14.43 -10.94
C LEU A 223 -1.26 -13.31 -11.39
N THR A 224 -0.85 -13.33 -12.65
CA THR A 224 -0.02 -12.28 -13.22
C THR A 224 -0.44 -11.89 -14.63
N ASP A 225 -0.40 -10.58 -14.88
CA ASP A 225 -0.54 -10.01 -16.22
C ASP A 225 0.83 -9.87 -16.94
N GLY A 226 1.94 -10.10 -16.21
CA GLY A 226 3.31 -9.98 -16.72
C GLY A 226 3.84 -11.24 -17.43
N VAL A 227 5.15 -11.27 -17.68
CA VAL A 227 5.80 -12.44 -18.29
C VAL A 227 5.91 -13.58 -17.26
N LEU A 228 5.31 -14.73 -17.55
CA LEU A 228 5.26 -15.87 -16.62
C LEU A 228 6.66 -16.29 -16.12
N GLU A 229 7.67 -16.33 -16.99
CA GLU A 229 9.03 -16.75 -16.59
C GLU A 229 9.65 -15.85 -15.52
N VAL A 230 9.41 -14.53 -15.61
CA VAL A 230 9.91 -13.55 -14.63
C VAL A 230 9.20 -13.78 -13.29
N HIS A 231 7.87 -13.93 -13.33
CA HIS A 231 7.10 -14.18 -12.10
C HIS A 231 7.33 -15.57 -11.51
N ALA A 232 7.70 -16.57 -12.31
CA ALA A 232 8.07 -17.90 -11.84
C ALA A 232 9.32 -17.83 -10.94
N GLY A 233 10.29 -16.99 -11.26
CA GLY A 233 11.47 -16.76 -10.41
C GLY A 233 11.10 -16.19 -9.03
N ILE A 234 10.16 -15.25 -8.98
CA ILE A 234 9.67 -14.64 -7.73
C ILE A 234 8.82 -15.65 -6.94
N ALA A 235 7.92 -16.37 -7.63
CA ALA A 235 7.11 -17.42 -7.02
C ALA A 235 7.95 -18.56 -6.44
N GLN A 236 9.07 -18.93 -7.08
CA GLN A 236 10.00 -19.91 -6.55
C GLN A 236 10.63 -19.47 -5.22
N GLN A 237 10.93 -18.17 -5.07
CA GLN A 237 11.45 -17.64 -3.81
C GLN A 237 10.41 -17.76 -2.69
N ALA A 238 9.14 -17.48 -2.98
CA ALA A 238 8.05 -17.66 -2.01
C ALA A 238 7.81 -19.14 -1.68
N PHE A 239 7.86 -20.02 -2.69
CA PHE A 239 7.75 -21.48 -2.52
C PHE A 239 8.80 -22.01 -1.54
N ARG A 240 10.04 -21.52 -1.62
CA ARG A 240 11.15 -21.89 -0.71
C ARG A 240 10.98 -21.44 0.74
N VAL A 241 10.10 -20.49 1.01
CA VAL A 241 9.85 -19.98 2.36
C VAL A 241 8.63 -20.67 2.96
N ILE A 242 7.55 -20.73 2.18
CA ILE A 242 6.26 -21.25 2.62
C ILE A 242 6.30 -22.79 2.65
N HIS A 243 6.96 -23.41 1.66
CA HIS A 243 6.93 -24.84 1.37
C HIS A 243 5.51 -25.43 1.23
N PRO A 244 4.65 -24.85 0.35
CA PRO A 244 3.39 -25.48 0.01
C PRO A 244 3.66 -26.71 -0.88
N PRO A 245 2.67 -27.61 -1.09
CA PRO A 245 2.80 -28.72 -2.03
C PRO A 245 3.20 -28.25 -3.44
N TYR A 246 2.62 -27.14 -3.90
CA TYR A 246 2.98 -26.43 -5.12
C TYR A 246 2.33 -25.04 -5.09
N LEU A 247 2.75 -24.17 -6.01
CA LEU A 247 2.14 -22.86 -6.24
C LEU A 247 1.75 -22.77 -7.72
N LEU A 248 0.47 -22.51 -8.00
CA LEU A 248 -0.03 -22.37 -9.37
C LEU A 248 0.17 -20.93 -9.85
N LEU A 249 1.10 -20.71 -10.77
CA LEU A 249 1.28 -19.43 -11.45
C LEU A 249 0.49 -19.43 -12.75
N THR A 250 -0.43 -18.50 -12.92
CA THR A 250 -1.28 -18.42 -14.12
C THR A 250 -1.74 -16.99 -14.40
N ARG A 251 -2.59 -16.84 -15.41
CA ARG A 251 -3.12 -15.55 -15.86
C ARG A 251 -4.47 -15.25 -15.22
N ARG A 252 -4.91 -13.99 -15.26
CA ARG A 252 -6.22 -13.55 -14.72
C ARG A 252 -7.43 -14.30 -15.32
N GLU A 253 -7.33 -14.78 -16.54
CA GLU A 253 -8.36 -15.58 -17.23
C GLU A 253 -8.65 -16.90 -16.51
N ALA A 254 -7.72 -17.37 -15.66
CA ALA A 254 -7.89 -18.57 -14.85
C ALA A 254 -8.81 -18.36 -13.63
N LEU A 255 -9.28 -17.14 -13.31
CA LEU A 255 -10.12 -16.91 -12.13
C LEU A 255 -11.39 -17.77 -12.12
N SER A 256 -12.12 -17.83 -13.23
CA SER A 256 -13.31 -18.70 -13.38
C SER A 256 -12.99 -20.17 -13.08
N PRO A 257 -12.05 -20.83 -13.80
CA PRO A 257 -11.75 -22.23 -13.55
C PRO A 257 -11.12 -22.47 -12.16
N VAL A 258 -10.41 -21.50 -11.58
CA VAL A 258 -9.88 -21.58 -10.21
C VAL A 258 -11.00 -21.67 -9.18
N PHE A 259 -12.04 -20.83 -9.29
CA PHE A 259 -13.19 -20.90 -8.38
C PHE A 259 -14.02 -22.18 -8.56
N GLN A 260 -14.03 -22.77 -9.76
CA GLN A 260 -14.77 -24.00 -10.07
C GLN A 260 -14.04 -25.27 -9.62
N ALA A 261 -12.74 -25.36 -9.88
CA ALA A 261 -12.02 -26.63 -9.83
C ALA A 261 -11.85 -27.18 -8.42
N LYS A 262 -11.81 -26.32 -7.39
CA LYS A 262 -11.64 -26.61 -5.95
C LYS A 262 -10.50 -27.59 -5.57
N ASN A 263 -9.76 -28.11 -6.55
CA ASN A 263 -8.70 -29.10 -6.44
C ASN A 263 -7.72 -29.04 -7.63
N TYR A 264 -6.49 -29.44 -7.36
CA TYR A 264 -5.31 -29.37 -8.23
C TYR A 264 -5.37 -30.24 -9.49
N THR A 265 -5.76 -31.50 -9.34
CA THR A 265 -5.62 -32.50 -10.42
C THR A 265 -6.53 -32.19 -11.60
N THR A 266 -7.63 -31.51 -11.32
CA THR A 266 -8.64 -31.11 -12.30
C THR A 266 -8.34 -29.76 -12.95
N ILE A 267 -7.65 -28.85 -12.24
CA ILE A 267 -7.50 -27.48 -12.73
C ILE A 267 -6.54 -27.39 -13.90
N THR A 268 -5.42 -28.12 -13.87
CA THR A 268 -4.38 -28.02 -14.91
C THR A 268 -4.90 -28.46 -16.28
N GLY A 269 -5.62 -29.57 -16.34
CA GLY A 269 -6.26 -30.03 -17.58
C GLY A 269 -7.35 -29.08 -18.08
N THR A 270 -8.09 -28.43 -17.16
CA THR A 270 -9.09 -27.42 -17.52
C THR A 270 -8.44 -26.17 -18.11
N LEU A 271 -7.31 -25.71 -17.53
CA LEU A 271 -6.56 -24.56 -18.00
C LEU A 271 -5.91 -24.83 -19.37
N GLU A 272 -5.32 -26.02 -19.55
CA GLU A 272 -4.77 -26.46 -20.84
C GLU A 272 -5.84 -26.53 -21.93
N THR A 273 -6.99 -27.13 -21.62
CA THR A 273 -8.12 -27.22 -22.58
C THR A 273 -8.63 -25.84 -22.98
N ARG A 274 -8.61 -24.87 -22.06
CA ARG A 274 -9.00 -23.48 -22.32
C ARG A 274 -7.88 -22.64 -22.94
N GLY A 275 -6.70 -23.21 -23.18
CA GLY A 275 -5.53 -22.51 -23.74
C GLY A 275 -4.96 -21.43 -22.83
N ILE A 276 -5.19 -21.52 -21.52
CA ILE A 276 -4.71 -20.53 -20.55
C ILE A 276 -3.30 -20.91 -20.11
N GLU A 277 -2.35 -20.00 -20.27
CA GLU A 277 -0.98 -20.21 -19.84
C GLU A 277 -0.90 -20.43 -18.32
N GLN A 278 -0.16 -21.48 -17.93
CA GLN A 278 0.07 -21.82 -16.54
C GLN A 278 1.48 -22.35 -16.32
N ARG A 279 1.95 -22.25 -15.09
CA ARG A 279 3.17 -22.89 -14.63
C ARG A 279 3.01 -23.35 -13.19
N ILE A 280 3.41 -24.59 -12.95
CA ILE A 280 3.45 -25.15 -11.60
C ILE A 280 4.83 -24.85 -11.03
N ILE A 281 4.84 -24.24 -9.85
CA ILE A 281 6.05 -23.89 -9.12
C ILE A 281 6.20 -24.91 -7.99
N ASP A 282 7.27 -25.70 -8.08
CA ASP A 282 7.59 -26.81 -7.18
C ASP A 282 9.11 -26.91 -6.95
N GLU A 283 9.58 -27.97 -6.28
CA GLU A 283 11.01 -28.23 -6.07
C GLU A 283 11.80 -28.41 -7.38
N ARG A 284 11.14 -28.81 -8.48
CA ARG A 284 11.78 -29.04 -9.79
C ARG A 284 12.00 -27.74 -10.58
N THR A 285 11.28 -26.69 -10.21
CA THR A 285 11.34 -25.36 -10.84
C THR A 285 12.59 -24.57 -10.41
N GLU A 286 13.43 -25.15 -9.55
CA GLU A 286 14.68 -24.55 -9.11
C GLU A 286 15.66 -24.24 -10.25
N LYS A 287 16.26 -23.05 -10.19
CA LYS A 287 17.28 -22.68 -11.16
C LYS A 287 18.54 -23.57 -11.07
N PRO A 288 19.18 -23.85 -12.21
CA PRO A 288 20.46 -24.57 -12.28
C PRO A 288 21.59 -23.97 -11.43
N ALA A 289 22.63 -24.77 -11.18
CA ALA A 289 23.74 -24.41 -10.28
C ALA A 289 24.58 -23.20 -10.71
N TYR A 290 24.62 -22.90 -12.01
CA TYR A 290 25.39 -21.77 -12.53
C TYR A 290 24.73 -20.40 -12.23
N PHE A 291 23.44 -20.36 -11.87
CA PHE A 291 22.77 -19.15 -11.39
C PHE A 291 23.10 -18.90 -9.90
N LEU A 292 24.36 -18.56 -9.64
CA LEU A 292 24.91 -18.41 -8.28
C LEU A 292 24.15 -17.36 -7.46
N LEU A 293 23.90 -16.18 -8.04
CA LEU A 293 23.23 -15.08 -7.36
C LEU A 293 21.76 -15.42 -7.08
N SER A 294 21.02 -15.99 -8.03
CA SER A 294 19.63 -16.43 -7.81
C SER A 294 19.53 -17.42 -6.65
N ARG A 295 20.45 -18.40 -6.57
CA ARG A 295 20.46 -19.37 -5.47
C ARG A 295 20.79 -18.74 -4.14
N LEU A 296 21.76 -17.84 -4.12
CA LEU A 296 22.17 -17.11 -2.91
C LEU A 296 21.04 -16.22 -2.41
N VAL A 297 20.41 -15.45 -3.28
CA VAL A 297 19.24 -14.61 -2.97
C VAL A 297 18.08 -15.46 -2.45
N SER A 298 17.77 -16.58 -3.10
CA SER A 298 16.72 -17.49 -2.64
C SER A 298 16.99 -18.03 -1.23
N ARG A 299 18.24 -18.34 -0.90
CA ARG A 299 18.64 -18.78 0.45
C ARG A 299 18.54 -17.66 1.49
N PHE A 300 18.95 -16.44 1.13
CA PHE A 300 18.83 -15.28 2.01
C PHE A 300 17.38 -14.99 2.36
N ILE A 301 16.50 -15.02 1.35
CA ILE A 301 15.06 -14.88 1.57
C ILE A 301 14.56 -16.03 2.45
N ALA A 302 14.93 -17.29 2.18
CA ALA A 302 14.55 -18.43 3.02
C ALA A 302 15.00 -18.29 4.49
N GLN A 303 16.08 -17.57 4.76
CA GLN A 303 16.58 -17.28 6.12
C GLN A 303 15.96 -16.03 6.77
N GLY A 304 14.96 -15.41 6.14
CA GLY A 304 14.25 -14.26 6.71
C GLY A 304 14.81 -12.89 6.32
N ILE A 305 15.74 -12.81 5.36
CA ILE A 305 16.20 -11.52 4.85
C ILE A 305 15.11 -10.96 3.91
N PRO A 306 14.59 -9.74 4.15
CA PRO A 306 13.57 -9.15 3.30
C PRO A 306 14.03 -9.01 1.86
N SER A 307 13.17 -9.40 0.91
CA SER A 307 13.43 -9.29 -0.54
C SER A 307 13.78 -7.86 -0.97
N ASN A 308 13.16 -6.88 -0.34
CA ASN A 308 13.40 -5.44 -0.50
C ASN A 308 14.84 -5.02 -0.16
N THR A 309 15.42 -5.53 0.92
CA THR A 309 16.81 -5.24 1.30
C THR A 309 17.79 -5.78 0.26
N ILE A 310 17.53 -6.99 -0.23
CA ILE A 310 18.32 -7.61 -1.29
C ILE A 310 18.19 -6.79 -2.58
N TYR A 311 16.99 -6.37 -2.93
CA TYR A 311 16.74 -5.53 -4.10
C TYR A 311 17.57 -4.24 -4.07
N LEU A 312 17.65 -3.53 -2.94
CA LEU A 312 18.49 -2.33 -2.81
C LEU A 312 19.97 -2.61 -3.09
N ILE A 313 20.49 -3.73 -2.60
CA ILE A 313 21.88 -4.14 -2.84
C ILE A 313 22.10 -4.43 -4.33
N LEU A 314 21.17 -5.13 -4.98
CA LEU A 314 21.24 -5.47 -6.40
C LEU A 314 21.03 -4.24 -7.31
N ALA A 315 20.23 -3.27 -6.88
CA ALA A 315 19.97 -2.05 -7.63
C ALA A 315 21.13 -1.05 -7.57
N PHE A 316 21.93 -1.06 -6.50
CA PHE A 316 23.01 -0.09 -6.29
C PHE A 316 24.03 -0.01 -7.45
N PRO A 317 24.50 -1.11 -8.05
CA PRO A 317 25.36 -1.06 -9.24
C PRO A 317 24.73 -0.34 -10.44
N PHE A 318 23.41 -0.47 -10.65
CA PHE A 318 22.70 0.25 -11.71
C PHE A 318 22.58 1.75 -11.40
N ILE A 319 22.32 2.10 -10.14
CA ILE A 319 22.34 3.50 -9.67
C ILE A 319 23.72 4.11 -9.93
N ALA A 320 24.78 3.39 -9.54
CA ALA A 320 26.16 3.82 -9.74
C ALA A 320 26.51 3.99 -11.23
N LEU A 321 26.08 3.04 -12.08
CA LEU A 321 26.25 3.14 -13.54
C LEU A 321 25.57 4.39 -14.08
N LEU A 322 24.31 4.66 -13.71
CA LEU A 322 23.58 5.82 -14.20
C LEU A 322 24.25 7.13 -13.78
N ILE A 323 24.70 7.22 -12.53
CA ILE A 323 25.41 8.41 -12.03
C ILE A 323 26.74 8.59 -12.74
N ALA A 324 27.52 7.52 -12.91
CA ALA A 324 28.79 7.56 -13.64
C ALA A 324 28.57 7.97 -15.10
N PHE A 325 27.54 7.43 -15.75
CA PHE A 325 27.17 7.79 -17.11
C PHE A 325 26.75 9.27 -17.22
N ALA A 326 25.92 9.76 -16.29
CA ALA A 326 25.53 11.17 -16.26
C ALA A 326 26.73 12.10 -16.06
N ARG A 327 27.71 11.68 -15.26
CA ARG A 327 28.93 12.45 -15.01
C ARG A 327 29.89 12.44 -16.20
N GLU A 328 30.20 11.27 -16.74
CA GLU A 328 31.25 11.11 -17.76
C GLU A 328 30.78 11.27 -19.19
N VAL A 329 29.53 10.92 -19.50
CA VAL A 329 28.98 11.04 -20.86
C VAL A 329 28.17 12.31 -21.00
N LEU A 330 27.21 12.56 -20.11
CA LEU A 330 26.36 13.75 -20.20
C LEU A 330 27.10 15.02 -19.73
N GLY A 331 28.07 14.89 -18.82
CA GLY A 331 28.81 16.02 -18.24
C GLY A 331 28.07 16.73 -17.11
N VAL A 332 27.12 16.06 -16.44
CA VAL A 332 26.39 16.62 -15.30
C VAL A 332 27.27 16.57 -14.05
N SER A 333 27.70 17.74 -13.57
CA SER A 333 28.56 17.88 -12.39
C SER A 333 27.78 17.76 -11.07
N ALA A 334 27.46 16.54 -10.64
CA ALA A 334 26.87 16.27 -9.32
C ALA A 334 27.95 16.19 -8.21
N PHE A 335 27.54 16.17 -6.92
CA PHE A 335 28.46 16.08 -5.76
C PHE A 335 29.16 14.72 -5.62
N GLY A 336 30.08 14.42 -6.54
CA GLY A 336 30.74 13.13 -6.63
C GLY A 336 29.78 12.01 -7.08
N ILE A 337 30.22 10.76 -6.95
CA ILE A 337 29.41 9.58 -7.30
C ILE A 337 28.69 9.02 -6.06
N TYR A 338 29.36 9.06 -4.91
CA TYR A 338 28.84 8.52 -3.65
C TYR A 338 27.60 9.26 -3.15
N THR A 339 27.66 10.60 -3.06
CA THR A 339 26.57 11.41 -2.50
C THR A 339 25.25 11.19 -3.27
N PRO A 340 25.20 11.32 -4.61
CA PRO A 340 23.97 11.04 -5.36
C PRO A 340 23.50 9.59 -5.21
N ALA A 341 24.40 8.60 -5.16
CA ALA A 341 24.01 7.20 -5.00
C ALA A 341 23.34 6.93 -3.65
N MET A 342 23.88 7.54 -2.58
CA MET A 342 23.31 7.42 -1.25
C MET A 342 21.95 8.14 -1.16
N ILE A 343 21.80 9.34 -1.76
CA ILE A 343 20.50 10.03 -1.83
C ILE A 343 19.47 9.20 -2.61
N ALA A 344 19.86 8.59 -3.73
CA ALA A 344 18.96 7.73 -4.50
C ALA A 344 18.49 6.53 -3.68
N THR A 345 19.40 5.88 -2.96
CA THR A 345 19.06 4.78 -2.05
C THR A 345 18.14 5.25 -0.91
N ALA A 346 18.39 6.45 -0.37
CA ALA A 346 17.54 7.07 0.65
C ALA A 346 16.12 7.36 0.11
N PHE A 347 15.98 7.84 -1.13
CA PHE A 347 14.69 8.05 -1.78
C PHE A 347 13.95 6.75 -2.06
N LEU A 348 14.65 5.65 -2.38
CA LEU A 348 14.02 4.34 -2.54
C LEU A 348 13.36 3.82 -1.25
N VAL A 349 13.93 4.16 -0.09
CA VAL A 349 13.38 3.79 1.22
C VAL A 349 12.27 4.75 1.66
N LEU A 350 12.49 6.06 1.57
CA LEU A 350 11.55 7.08 2.04
C LEU A 350 10.37 7.35 1.10
N GLY A 351 10.52 7.05 -0.18
CA GLY A 351 9.69 7.62 -1.25
C GLY A 351 10.23 8.94 -1.76
N LEU A 352 9.86 9.27 -3.00
CA LEU A 352 10.38 10.43 -3.70
C LEU A 352 9.88 11.74 -3.09
N ASN A 353 8.59 11.88 -2.78
CA ASN A 353 8.06 13.15 -2.28
C ASN A 353 8.52 13.38 -0.85
N PHE A 354 8.40 12.37 0.03
CA PHE A 354 8.91 12.45 1.40
C PHE A 354 10.42 12.63 1.45
N GLY A 355 11.16 11.92 0.59
CA GLY A 355 12.60 12.06 0.43
C GLY A 355 13.00 13.46 0.01
N LEU A 356 12.33 14.04 -1.00
CA LEU A 356 12.61 15.38 -1.49
C LEU A 356 12.27 16.47 -0.47
N ILE A 357 11.13 16.37 0.21
CA ILE A 357 10.76 17.29 1.30
C ILE A 357 11.80 17.25 2.41
N THR A 358 12.17 16.05 2.86
CA THR A 358 13.16 15.85 3.91
C THR A 358 14.53 16.39 3.48
N PHE A 359 14.94 16.12 2.23
CA PHE A 359 16.16 16.64 1.64
C PHE A 359 16.22 18.18 1.67
N VAL A 360 15.16 18.84 1.21
CA VAL A 360 15.08 20.31 1.21
C VAL A 360 15.14 20.86 2.64
N ILE A 361 14.38 20.26 3.57
CA ILE A 361 14.38 20.67 4.98
C ILE A 361 15.79 20.56 5.56
N VAL A 362 16.48 19.44 5.35
CA VAL A 362 17.81 19.19 5.90
C VAL A 362 18.87 20.14 5.34
N VAL A 363 18.80 20.45 4.04
CA VAL A 363 19.68 21.45 3.40
C VAL A 363 19.40 22.86 3.94
N VAL A 364 18.13 23.24 4.09
CA VAL A 364 17.73 24.56 4.62
C VAL A 364 18.14 24.72 6.08
N ILE A 365 17.92 23.70 6.91
CA ILE A 365 18.34 23.71 8.32
C ILE A 365 19.87 23.78 8.41
N GLY A 366 20.58 23.00 7.59
CA GLY A 366 22.05 23.07 7.53
C GLY A 366 22.56 24.48 7.20
N TRP A 367 21.91 25.15 6.25
CA TRP A 367 22.20 26.54 5.92
C TRP A 367 21.92 27.51 7.07
N LEU A 368 20.75 27.39 7.73
CA LEU A 368 20.36 28.22 8.88
C LEU A 368 21.31 28.06 10.07
N VAL A 369 21.59 26.81 10.46
CA VAL A 369 22.53 26.49 11.54
C VAL A 369 23.88 27.10 11.24
N ARG A 370 24.36 26.93 10.01
CA ARG A 370 25.65 27.49 9.62
C ARG A 370 25.66 29.01 9.70
N GLN A 371 24.60 29.70 9.30
CA GLN A 371 24.52 31.15 9.42
C GLN A 371 24.64 31.59 10.89
N LEU A 372 24.08 30.82 11.82
CA LEU A 372 24.16 31.07 13.26
C LEU A 372 25.57 30.81 13.80
N VAL A 373 26.17 29.67 13.45
CA VAL A 373 27.54 29.30 13.86
C VAL A 373 28.58 30.23 13.23
N ASN A 374 28.32 30.78 12.05
CA ASN A 374 29.25 31.72 11.40
C ASN A 374 29.41 33.05 12.14
N ARG A 375 28.50 33.39 13.04
CA ARG A 375 28.65 34.54 13.94
C ARG A 375 29.68 34.31 15.04
N ILE A 376 30.09 33.06 15.23
CA ILE A 376 31.01 32.63 16.27
C ILE A 376 32.34 32.25 15.60
N GLU A 377 33.45 32.81 16.07
CA GLU A 377 34.79 32.53 15.55
C GLU A 377 35.31 31.18 16.07
N LEU A 378 34.80 30.09 15.50
CA LEU A 378 35.21 28.73 15.83
C LEU A 378 36.24 28.17 14.85
N LEU A 379 37.10 27.28 15.34
CA LEU A 379 37.97 26.46 14.49
C LEU A 379 37.12 25.59 13.54
N TYR A 380 37.67 25.28 12.36
CA TYR A 380 36.97 24.55 11.30
C TYR A 380 36.40 23.19 11.74
N ILE A 381 37.17 22.40 12.49
CA ILE A 381 36.75 21.05 12.92
C ILE A 381 35.58 21.11 13.92
N PRO A 382 35.66 21.88 15.04
CA PRO A 382 34.49 22.08 15.91
C PRO A 382 33.27 22.67 15.21
N ARG A 383 33.50 23.60 14.26
CA ARG A 383 32.42 24.24 13.50
C ARG A 383 31.62 23.23 12.68
N THR A 384 32.31 22.38 11.92
CA THR A 384 31.68 21.35 11.09
C THR A 384 30.99 20.29 11.93
N ALA A 385 31.59 19.88 13.06
CA ALA A 385 30.97 18.96 14.01
C ALA A 385 29.67 19.51 14.62
N LEU A 386 29.64 20.79 15.00
CA LEU A 386 28.42 21.44 15.52
C LEU A 386 27.30 21.48 14.47
N VAL A 387 27.65 21.77 13.22
CA VAL A 387 26.65 21.79 12.13
C VAL A 387 26.09 20.39 11.89
N LEU A 388 26.94 19.36 11.82
CA LEU A 388 26.50 17.96 11.67
C LEU A 388 25.62 17.51 12.85
N SER A 389 25.99 17.89 14.07
CA SER A 389 25.22 17.56 15.28
C SER A 389 23.84 18.23 15.28
N ALA A 390 23.76 19.48 14.86
CA ALA A 390 22.49 20.20 14.74
C ALA A 390 21.58 19.60 13.64
N ILE A 391 22.17 19.13 12.53
CA ILE A 391 21.42 18.43 11.48
C ILE A 391 20.85 17.11 12.02
N ALA A 392 21.64 16.33 12.75
CA ALA A 392 21.14 15.10 13.38
C ALA A 392 20.00 15.39 14.37
N LEU A 393 20.12 16.46 15.16
CA LEU A 393 19.07 16.93 16.07
C LEU A 393 17.81 17.37 15.33
N SER A 394 17.95 17.93 14.13
CA SER A 394 16.82 18.34 13.29
C SER A 394 15.95 17.17 12.84
N PHE A 395 16.46 15.94 12.86
CA PHE A 395 15.67 14.74 12.53
C PHE A 395 14.57 14.48 13.57
N LEU A 396 14.70 14.96 14.81
CA LEU A 396 13.60 14.90 15.78
C LEU A 396 12.39 15.71 15.29
N ALA A 397 12.63 16.89 14.68
CA ALA A 397 11.56 17.70 14.12
C ALA A 397 10.92 17.02 12.90
N VAL A 398 11.72 16.34 12.07
CA VAL A 398 11.20 15.56 10.93
C VAL A 398 10.37 14.37 11.40
N ILE A 399 10.79 13.65 12.44
CA ILE A 399 10.02 12.54 13.03
C ILE A 399 8.70 13.06 13.62
N TRP A 400 8.73 14.18 14.33
CA TRP A 400 7.52 14.82 14.84
C TRP A 400 6.55 15.16 13.71
N PHE A 401 7.06 15.69 12.59
CA PHE A 401 6.28 15.95 11.38
C PHE A 401 5.69 14.65 10.80
N LEU A 402 6.45 13.56 10.72
CA LEU A 402 5.94 12.28 10.20
C LEU A 402 4.76 11.73 11.02
N ILE A 403 4.83 11.84 12.35
CA ILE A 403 3.76 11.39 13.25
C ILE A 403 2.53 12.29 13.10
N TYR A 404 2.72 13.61 13.04
CA TYR A 404 1.62 14.58 12.92
C TYR A 404 0.81 14.37 11.63
N PHE A 405 1.49 14.10 10.50
CA PHE A 405 0.84 13.84 9.21
C PHE A 405 0.36 12.39 9.03
N LYS A 406 0.47 11.54 10.06
CA LYS A 406 0.13 10.09 10.00
C LYS A 406 0.75 9.41 8.77
N SER A 407 2.01 9.73 8.48
CA SER A 407 2.72 9.13 7.34
C SER A 407 2.86 7.61 7.54
N PRO A 408 2.66 6.79 6.49
CA PRO A 408 2.81 5.33 6.57
C PRO A 408 4.27 4.86 6.66
N VAL A 409 5.24 5.78 6.60
CA VAL A 409 6.67 5.47 6.69
C VAL A 409 7.04 5.01 8.09
N ALA A 410 7.66 3.82 8.19
CA ALA A 410 8.20 3.32 9.45
C ALA A 410 9.37 4.18 9.94
N ILE A 411 9.28 4.69 11.17
CA ILE A 411 10.30 5.59 11.77
C ILE A 411 11.69 4.93 11.78
N SER A 412 11.76 3.63 12.08
CA SER A 412 13.02 2.86 12.11
C SER A 412 13.71 2.84 10.74
N LEU A 413 12.95 2.76 9.65
CA LEU A 413 13.48 2.80 8.29
C LEU A 413 13.91 4.20 7.87
N ALA A 414 13.35 5.25 8.48
CA ALA A 414 13.58 6.63 8.08
C ALA A 414 14.92 7.21 8.60
N LEU A 415 15.46 6.68 9.70
CA LEU A 415 16.69 7.18 10.32
C LEU A 415 17.92 7.09 9.40
N PHE A 416 18.10 5.97 8.71
CA PHE A 416 19.27 5.75 7.85
C PHE A 416 19.29 6.71 6.65
N PRO A 417 18.21 6.84 5.85
CA PRO A 417 18.08 7.89 4.83
C PRO A 417 18.37 9.30 5.35
N MET A 418 17.89 9.65 6.54
CA MET A 418 18.15 10.97 7.13
C MET A 418 19.64 11.18 7.42
N LEU A 419 20.31 10.21 8.05
CA LEU A 419 21.77 10.27 8.29
C LEU A 419 22.54 10.42 6.98
N VAL A 420 22.12 9.73 5.92
CA VAL A 420 22.67 9.90 4.58
C VAL A 420 22.50 11.34 4.08
N MET A 421 21.34 11.97 4.27
CA MET A 421 21.13 13.37 3.86
C MET A 421 22.09 14.35 4.53
N SER A 422 22.57 14.05 5.75
CA SER A 422 23.58 14.88 6.41
C SER A 422 24.87 15.02 5.59
N THR A 423 25.27 13.95 4.87
CA THR A 423 26.45 13.97 3.99
C THR A 423 26.27 14.93 2.82
N VAL A 424 25.03 15.10 2.34
CA VAL A 424 24.72 16.06 1.28
C VAL A 424 24.86 17.47 1.80
N THR A 425 24.35 17.73 3.00
CA THR A 425 24.50 19.03 3.63
C THR A 425 25.97 19.37 3.81
N GLU A 426 26.82 18.43 4.22
CA GLU A 426 28.27 18.65 4.27
C GLU A 426 28.84 19.07 2.90
N LYS A 427 28.53 18.33 1.83
CA LYS A 427 29.00 18.67 0.46
C LYS A 427 28.45 20.00 -0.03
N PHE A 428 27.19 20.29 0.24
CA PHE A 428 26.57 21.58 -0.09
C PHE A 428 27.27 22.73 0.65
N LEU A 429 27.57 22.56 1.93
CA LEU A 429 28.23 23.57 2.74
C LEU A 429 29.67 23.83 2.28
N SER A 430 30.40 22.80 1.84
CA SER A 430 31.72 22.94 1.23
C SER A 430 31.64 23.64 -0.12
N ALA A 431 30.74 23.22 -1.03
CA ALA A 431 30.56 23.87 -2.32
C ALA A 431 30.16 25.35 -2.20
N GLN A 432 29.36 25.69 -1.18
CA GLN A 432 29.00 27.08 -0.89
C GLN A 432 30.20 27.93 -0.46
N GLN A 433 31.23 27.32 0.16
CA GLN A 433 32.47 28.01 0.56
C GLN A 433 33.38 28.26 -0.63
N GLU A 434 33.54 27.24 -1.48
CA GLU A 434 34.51 27.26 -2.58
C GLU A 434 33.99 28.04 -3.78
N GLU A 435 32.73 27.84 -4.17
CA GLU A 435 32.17 28.35 -5.43
C GLU A 435 31.05 29.39 -5.22
N GLY A 436 30.63 29.61 -3.97
CA GLY A 436 29.56 30.53 -3.61
C GLY A 436 28.14 29.94 -3.71
N MET A 437 27.15 30.68 -3.20
CA MET A 437 25.76 30.20 -3.03
C MET A 437 25.10 29.76 -4.34
N ARG A 438 25.23 30.54 -5.42
CA ARG A 438 24.57 30.25 -6.70
C ARG A 438 25.08 28.94 -7.30
N HIS A 439 26.39 28.71 -7.28
CA HIS A 439 27.00 27.49 -7.79
C HIS A 439 26.63 26.28 -6.94
N ALA A 440 26.65 26.41 -5.61
CA ALA A 440 26.24 25.34 -4.70
C ALA A 440 24.77 24.92 -4.92
N LEU A 441 23.86 25.88 -5.11
CA LEU A 441 22.45 25.59 -5.39
C LEU A 441 22.26 24.88 -6.74
N TRP A 442 23.02 25.29 -7.77
CA TRP A 442 23.05 24.59 -9.06
C TRP A 442 23.61 23.17 -8.95
N GLY A 443 24.62 22.95 -8.10
CA GLY A 443 25.18 21.63 -7.80
C GLY A 443 24.15 20.71 -7.14
N VAL A 444 23.38 21.24 -6.18
CA VAL A 444 22.25 20.53 -5.55
C VAL A 444 21.19 20.16 -6.59
N ALA A 445 20.75 21.13 -7.40
CA ALA A 445 19.71 20.89 -8.41
C ALA A 445 20.13 19.81 -9.42
N ARG A 446 21.36 19.85 -9.93
CA ARG A 446 21.91 18.82 -10.82
C ARG A 446 21.98 17.45 -10.15
N THR A 447 22.37 17.41 -8.88
CA THR A 447 22.40 16.18 -8.08
C THR A 447 21.00 15.58 -7.95
N VAL A 448 20.01 16.39 -7.60
CA VAL A 448 18.61 15.93 -7.49
C VAL A 448 18.10 15.38 -8.82
N ILE A 449 18.38 16.04 -9.95
CA ILE A 449 17.95 15.55 -11.28
C ILE A 449 18.49 14.14 -11.55
N VAL A 450 19.79 13.90 -11.32
CA VAL A 450 20.41 12.58 -11.54
C VAL A 450 19.83 11.53 -10.57
N VAL A 451 19.62 11.91 -9.31
CA VAL A 451 19.01 11.05 -8.29
C VAL A 451 17.59 10.64 -8.67
N VAL A 452 16.77 11.58 -9.13
CA VAL A 452 15.39 11.32 -9.53
C VAL A 452 15.36 10.39 -10.75
N ALA A 453 16.26 10.58 -11.71
CA ALA A 453 16.40 9.65 -12.83
C ALA A 453 16.79 8.24 -12.35
N ALA A 454 17.72 8.12 -11.41
CA ALA A 454 18.09 6.83 -10.81
C ALA A 454 16.92 6.18 -10.06
N TYR A 455 16.16 6.98 -9.31
CA TYR A 455 14.96 6.52 -8.62
C TYR A 455 13.93 5.95 -9.59
N TYR A 456 13.61 6.65 -10.68
CA TYR A 456 12.63 6.15 -11.65
C TYR A 456 13.10 4.91 -12.41
N LEU A 457 14.39 4.81 -12.72
CA LEU A 457 14.96 3.60 -13.33
C LEU A 457 14.74 2.37 -12.43
N VAL A 458 15.02 2.52 -11.14
CA VAL A 458 14.97 1.42 -10.16
C VAL A 458 13.54 1.15 -9.67
N THR A 459 12.64 2.13 -9.68
CA THR A 459 11.23 1.90 -9.29
C THR A 459 10.36 1.44 -10.46
N TRP A 460 10.92 1.35 -11.67
CA TRP A 460 10.18 0.82 -12.81
C TRP A 460 9.86 -0.67 -12.62
N SER A 461 8.57 -1.02 -12.61
CA SER A 461 8.10 -2.37 -12.26
C SER A 461 8.71 -3.49 -13.10
N ALA A 462 8.88 -3.28 -14.41
CA ALA A 462 9.51 -4.26 -15.29
C ALA A 462 10.97 -4.51 -14.90
N PHE A 463 11.71 -3.44 -14.58
CA PHE A 463 13.10 -3.52 -14.13
C PHE A 463 13.20 -4.20 -12.76
N ALA A 464 12.35 -3.81 -11.81
CA ALA A 464 12.33 -4.37 -10.47
C ALA A 464 12.03 -5.88 -10.48
N ASN A 465 11.04 -6.30 -11.28
CA ASN A 465 10.66 -7.70 -11.44
C ASN A 465 11.76 -8.52 -12.10
N LEU A 466 12.39 -7.98 -13.15
CA LEU A 466 13.49 -8.64 -13.85
C LEU A 466 14.69 -8.85 -12.92
N LEU A 467 15.07 -7.82 -12.17
CA LEU A 467 16.22 -7.89 -11.26
C LEU A 467 15.96 -8.82 -10.07
N THR A 468 14.73 -8.85 -9.56
CA THR A 468 14.34 -9.75 -8.46
C THR A 468 14.23 -11.21 -8.92
N ALA A 469 13.66 -11.44 -10.11
CA ALA A 469 13.53 -12.77 -10.68
C ALA A 469 14.88 -13.36 -11.11
N THR A 470 15.77 -12.53 -11.64
CA THR A 470 17.08 -12.89 -12.21
C THR A 470 18.17 -11.91 -11.73
N PRO A 471 18.68 -12.08 -10.50
CA PRO A 471 19.74 -11.23 -9.92
C PRO A 471 21.06 -11.20 -10.71
N GLU A 472 21.29 -12.14 -11.62
CA GLU A 472 22.52 -12.21 -12.43
C GLU A 472 22.74 -10.99 -13.33
N TYR A 473 21.67 -10.28 -13.68
CA TYR A 473 21.76 -9.07 -14.48
C TYR A 473 22.58 -7.95 -13.79
N VAL A 474 22.85 -8.04 -12.49
CA VAL A 474 23.78 -7.13 -11.78
C VAL A 474 25.20 -7.15 -12.37
N LEU A 475 25.59 -8.22 -13.06
CA LEU A 475 26.90 -8.26 -13.74
C LEU A 475 26.98 -7.30 -14.93
N LEU A 476 25.85 -6.96 -15.56
CA LEU A 476 25.80 -6.04 -16.70
C LEU A 476 26.27 -4.62 -16.34
N PRO A 477 25.77 -3.94 -15.28
CA PRO A 477 26.24 -2.62 -14.94
C PRO A 477 27.70 -2.63 -14.47
N LEU A 478 28.18 -3.71 -13.84
CA LEU A 478 29.59 -3.83 -13.48
C LEU A 478 30.49 -3.88 -14.73
N LEU A 479 30.10 -4.66 -15.74
CA LEU A 479 30.81 -4.70 -17.02
C LEU A 479 30.73 -3.34 -17.74
N ALA A 480 29.56 -2.71 -17.75
CA ALA A 480 29.36 -1.40 -18.36
C ALA A 480 30.20 -0.31 -17.69
N LEU A 481 30.36 -0.35 -16.36
CA LEU A 481 31.27 0.55 -15.63
C LEU A 481 32.73 0.35 -16.03
N LEU A 482 33.18 -0.89 -16.27
CA LEU A 482 34.52 -1.16 -16.78
C LEU A 482 34.74 -0.59 -18.19
N LEU A 483 33.73 -0.67 -19.06
CA LEU A 483 33.76 -0.08 -20.39
C LEU A 483 33.75 1.46 -20.32
N LEU A 484 32.90 2.01 -19.47
CA LEU A 484 32.80 3.46 -19.26
C LEU A 484 34.11 4.05 -18.72
N GLY A 485 34.81 3.31 -17.86
CA GLY A 485 36.13 3.71 -17.35
C GLY A 485 37.21 3.82 -18.43
N LYS A 486 37.00 3.25 -19.62
CA LYS A 486 37.90 3.38 -20.78
C LYS A 486 37.45 4.45 -21.78
N PHE A 487 36.34 5.14 -21.52
CA PHE A 487 35.80 6.14 -22.44
C PHE A 487 36.66 7.41 -22.40
N THR A 488 37.32 7.74 -23.51
CA THR A 488 38.15 8.95 -23.67
C THR A 488 37.48 10.04 -24.52
N GLY A 489 36.20 9.89 -24.85
CA GLY A 489 35.45 10.85 -25.67
C GLY A 489 35.11 12.15 -24.92
N LEU A 490 34.84 13.22 -25.68
CA LEU A 490 34.33 14.48 -25.12
C LEU A 490 32.92 14.28 -24.54
N ARG A 491 32.59 15.00 -23.47
CA ARG A 491 31.26 14.97 -22.86
C ARG A 491 30.23 15.56 -23.84
N ILE A 492 29.00 15.04 -23.84
CA ILE A 492 27.91 15.57 -24.67
C ILE A 492 27.67 17.06 -24.36
N ALA A 493 27.72 17.46 -23.09
CA ALA A 493 27.63 18.87 -22.71
C ALA A 493 28.76 19.73 -23.31
N GLU A 494 29.95 19.16 -23.51
CA GLU A 494 31.08 19.85 -24.16
C GLU A 494 30.83 19.97 -25.67
N TYR A 495 30.24 18.96 -26.30
CA TYR A 495 29.84 19.04 -27.70
C TYR A 495 28.83 20.17 -27.95
N PHE A 496 27.85 20.35 -27.06
CA PHE A 496 26.91 21.47 -27.14
C PHE A 496 27.59 22.81 -26.87
N ARG A 497 28.51 22.88 -25.89
CA ARG A 497 29.24 24.11 -25.55
C ARG A 497 30.21 24.56 -26.65
N PHE A 498 30.85 23.62 -27.34
CA PHE A 498 31.87 23.87 -28.36
C PHE A 498 31.35 23.72 -29.79
N ARG A 499 30.02 23.62 -29.97
CA ARG A 499 29.40 23.50 -31.29
C ARG A 499 29.75 24.67 -32.22
N SER A 500 30.01 25.86 -31.69
CA SER A 500 30.42 27.03 -32.48
C SER A 500 31.83 26.88 -33.05
N LEU A 501 32.79 26.39 -32.25
CA LEU A 501 34.20 26.21 -32.67
C LEU A 501 34.37 25.05 -33.66
N LEU A 502 33.57 23.98 -33.52
CA LEU A 502 33.58 22.84 -34.44
C LEU A 502 32.94 23.16 -35.80
N ARG A 503 32.16 24.25 -35.89
CA ARG A 503 31.52 24.68 -37.13
C ARG A 503 32.39 25.63 -37.95
N GLU A 504 33.24 26.43 -37.30
CA GLU A 504 34.22 27.30 -37.96
C GLU A 504 35.42 26.51 -38.52
N GLY A 505 35.87 25.45 -37.84
CA GLY A 505 36.93 24.57 -38.36
C GLY A 505 36.51 23.61 -39.49
N ALA A 506 35.28 23.71 -40.00
CA ALA A 506 34.79 22.93 -41.14
C ALA A 506 34.62 23.78 -42.42
N GLU A 507 34.91 25.08 -42.36
CA GLU A 507 34.90 26.01 -43.50
C GLU A 507 36.32 26.38 -43.99
N GLU A 508 37.38 25.76 -43.44
CA GLU A 508 38.72 25.68 -44.03
C GLU A 508 38.98 24.27 -44.56
#